data_AF-A0A8S4RSZ2-F1
#
_entry.id   AF-A0A8S4RSZ2-F1
#
_cell.length_a   1.000
_cell.length_b   1.000
_cell.length_c   1.000
_cell.angle_alpha   90.00
_cell.angle_beta   90.00
_cell.angle_gamma   90.00
#
_symmetry.space_group_name_H-M   'P 1'
#
loop_
_entity.id
_entity.type
_entity.pdbx_description
1 polymer ?
#
loop_
_entity_poly.entity_id
_entity_poly.type
_entity_poly.pdbx_seq_one_letter_code
_entity_poly.pdbx_strand_id
1 'polypeptide(L)' 'MLRAILRDQIRNEEIRRRTRVTDIAQRVAKLKWQWAGHIDLRTDGRWGLKVLEWRPRTGKRSAGQPQRGGQVTSGD' A
#
# COMPACT_ATOMS: atom_id res chain seq x y z
N MET A 1 28.39 -3.61 -14.88
CA MET A 1 29.00 -4.42 -13.80
C MET A 1 30.22 -3.68 -13.28
N LEU A 2 30.32 -3.45 -11.97
CA LEU A 2 31.51 -2.86 -11.35
C LEU A 2 32.49 -3.97 -10.97
N ARG A 3 33.74 -3.87 -11.39
CA ARG A 3 34.83 -4.71 -10.90
C ARG A 3 35.42 -4.04 -9.67
N ALA A 4 34.89 -4.37 -8.49
CA ALA A 4 35.37 -3.88 -7.20
C ALA A 4 35.81 -5.07 -6.35
N ILE A 5 36.96 -4.94 -5.69
CA ILE A 5 37.47 -5.92 -4.72
C ILE A 5 37.36 -5.35 -3.30
N LEU A 6 37.29 -6.21 -2.28
CA LEU A 6 37.16 -5.79 -0.87
C LEU A 6 38.26 -4.82 -0.42
N ARG A 7 39.45 -4.87 -1.04
CA ARG A 7 40.58 -3.95 -0.77
C ARG A 7 40.33 -2.52 -1.24
N ASP A 8 39.45 -2.31 -2.21
CA ASP A 8 39.16 -0.98 -2.74
C ASP A 8 38.37 -0.11 -1.73
N GLN A 9 37.84 -0.73 -0.67
CA GLN A 9 37.08 -0.08 0.41
C GLN A 9 36.05 0.94 -0.12
N ILE A 10 35.43 0.63 -1.25
CA ILE A 10 34.48 1.54 -1.91
C ILE A 10 33.23 1.63 -1.04
N ARG A 11 32.89 2.85 -0.62
CA ARG A 11 31.67 3.10 0.17
C ARG A 11 30.43 2.70 -0.64
N ASN A 12 29.43 2.16 0.05
CA ASN A 12 28.17 1.75 -0.60
C ASN A 12 27.47 2.88 -1.35
N GLU A 13 27.59 4.12 -0.87
CA GLU A 13 27.08 5.33 -1.54
C GLU A 13 27.69 5.52 -2.93
N GLU A 14 28.99 5.28 -3.07
CA GLU A 14 29.73 5.40 -4.33
C GLU A 14 29.31 4.32 -5.32
N ILE A 15 29.10 3.09 -4.83
CA ILE A 15 28.60 1.98 -5.65
C ILE A 15 27.20 2.30 -6.18
N ARG A 16 26.30 2.79 -5.30
CA ARG A 16 24.94 3.21 -5.67
C ARG A 16 24.95 4.36 -6.67
N ARG A 17 25.85 5.34 -6.50
CA ARG A 17 26.05 6.47 -7.44
C ARG A 17 26.47 5.99 -8.83
N ARG A 18 27.48 5.11 -8.91
CA ARG A 18 28.01 4.59 -10.18
C ARG A 18 27.03 3.68 -10.91
N THR A 19 26.30 2.86 -10.17
CA THR A 19 25.33 1.91 -10.74
C THR A 19 23.98 2.54 -11.05
N ARG A 20 23.72 3.78 -10.56
CA ARG A 20 22.42 4.46 -10.65
C ARG A 20 21.26 3.58 -10.15
N VAL A 21 21.55 2.67 -9.22
CA VAL A 21 20.55 1.79 -8.64
C VAL A 21 19.55 2.66 -7.89
N THR A 22 18.28 2.56 -8.29
CA THR A 22 17.19 3.21 -7.57
C THR A 22 17.14 2.66 -6.16
N ASP A 23 16.97 3.54 -5.17
CA ASP A 23 16.87 3.09 -3.79
C ASP A 23 15.69 2.13 -3.63
N ILE A 24 16.00 0.93 -3.13
CA ILE A 24 15.03 -0.17 -3.03
C ILE A 24 13.92 0.21 -2.05
N ALA A 25 14.24 0.90 -0.95
CA ALA A 25 13.24 1.32 0.03
C ALA A 25 12.26 2.33 -0.59
N GLN A 26 12.77 3.29 -1.37
CA GLN A 26 11.92 4.21 -2.14
C GLN A 26 11.05 3.47 -3.16
N ARG A 27 11.60 2.48 -3.88
CA ARG A 27 10.85 1.70 -4.87
C ARG A 27 9.73 0.89 -4.22
N VAL A 28 10.03 0.22 -3.10
CA VAL A 28 9.05 -0.54 -2.31
C VAL A 28 7.96 0.38 -1.77
N ALA A 29 8.32 1.54 -1.21
CA ALA A 29 7.36 2.52 -0.74
C ALA A 29 6.44 3.01 -1.86
N LYS A 30 6.99 3.34 -3.03
CA LYS A 30 6.21 3.75 -4.20
C LYS A 30 5.23 2.67 -4.64
N LEU A 31 5.69 1.43 -4.78
CA LEU A 31 4.85 0.30 -5.20
C LEU A 31 3.72 0.04 -4.19
N LYS A 32 4.02 0.12 -2.89
CA LYS A 32 3.03 -0.03 -1.83
C LYS A 32 1.90 1.00 -1.96
N TRP A 33 2.25 2.28 -2.13
CA TRP A 33 1.26 3.35 -2.25
C TRP A 33 0.50 3.33 -3.58
N GLN A 34 1.15 2.94 -4.68
CA GLN A 34 0.48 2.72 -5.97
C GLN A 34 -0.56 1.60 -5.86
N TRP A 35 -0.22 0.50 -5.20
CA TRP A 35 -1.17 -0.59 -4.95
C TRP A 35 -2.32 -0.12 -4.05
N ALA A 36 -2.03 0.59 -2.97
CA ALA A 36 -3.07 1.12 -2.07
C ALA A 36 -4.07 2.03 -2.80
N GLY A 37 -3.58 2.99 -3.60
CA GLY A 37 -4.45 3.86 -4.40
C GLY A 37 -5.23 3.12 -5.48
N HIS A 38 -4.62 2.11 -6.11
CA HIS A 38 -5.32 1.25 -7.08
C HIS A 38 -6.45 0.44 -6.43
N ILE A 39 -6.29 -0.01 -5.19
CA ILE A 39 -7.34 -0.72 -4.46
C ILE A 39 -8.44 0.26 -4.00
N ASP A 40 -8.08 1.46 -3.55
CA ASP A 40 -9.02 2.47 -3.05
C ASP A 40 -9.98 3.00 -4.13
N LEU A 41 -9.48 3.18 -5.36
CA LEU A 41 -10.29 3.66 -6.51
C LEU A 41 -11.13 2.56 -7.19
N ARG A 42 -10.97 1.29 -6.78
CA ARG A 42 -11.71 0.18 -7.39
C ARG A 42 -13.11 0.04 -6.80
N THR A 43 -14.11 0.23 -7.66
CA THR A 43 -15.53 0.09 -7.31
C THR A 43 -16.12 -1.29 -7.64
N ASP A 44 -15.28 -2.27 -8.03
CA ASP A 44 -15.72 -3.59 -8.53
C ASP A 44 -16.12 -4.60 -7.43
N GLY A 45 -16.48 -4.12 -6.23
CA GLY A 45 -17.08 -4.92 -5.17
C GLY A 45 -16.18 -6.00 -4.54
N ARG A 46 -14.89 -6.02 -4.87
CA ARG A 46 -13.92 -7.01 -4.37
C ARG A 46 -13.55 -6.77 -2.90
N TRP A 47 -13.21 -7.88 -2.23
CA TRP A 47 -12.75 -8.00 -0.85
C TRP A 47 -11.77 -6.94 -0.33
N GLY A 48 -10.96 -6.29 -1.18
CA GLY A 48 -9.97 -5.28 -0.75
C GLY A 48 -10.58 -4.13 0.06
N LEU A 49 -11.67 -3.53 -0.42
CA LEU A 49 -12.36 -2.45 0.27
C LEU A 49 -13.08 -2.96 1.54
N LYS A 50 -13.65 -4.17 1.47
CA LYS A 50 -14.30 -4.83 2.62
C LYS A 50 -13.32 -5.13 3.77
N VAL A 51 -12.06 -5.43 3.46
CA VAL A 51 -10.99 -5.65 4.45
C VAL A 51 -10.52 -4.32 5.05
N LEU A 52 -10.40 -3.26 4.24
CA LEU A 52 -10.03 -1.92 4.70
C LEU A 52 -11.10 -1.29 5.59
N GLU A 53 -12.36 -1.38 5.20
CA GLU A 53 -13.51 -0.87 5.97
C GLU A 53 -13.96 -1.84 7.07
N TRP A 54 -13.27 -2.99 7.21
CA TRP A 54 -13.66 -4.01 8.15
C TRP A 54 -13.64 -3.45 9.58
N ARG A 55 -14.83 -3.36 10.18
CA ARG A 55 -14.99 -3.03 11.59
C ARG A 55 -15.29 -4.31 12.37
N PRO A 56 -14.59 -4.58 13.49
CA PRO A 56 -14.87 -5.74 14.31
C PRO A 56 -16.31 -5.66 14.84
N ARG A 57 -17.10 -6.72 14.60
CA ARG A 57 -18.49 -6.82 15.06
C ARG A 57 -18.63 -6.88 16.58
N THR A 58 -17.53 -7.11 17.30
CA THR A 58 -17.51 -7.37 18.75
C THR A 58 -17.37 -6.10 19.61
N GLY A 59 -17.35 -4.91 19.01
CA GLY A 59 -17.32 -3.65 19.74
C GLY A 59 -18.72 -3.08 19.98
N LYS A 60 -19.08 -2.79 21.24
CA LYS A 60 -20.28 -1.98 21.54
C LYS A 60 -20.11 -0.62 20.84
N ARG A 61 -20.97 -0.29 19.88
CA ARG A 61 -20.98 1.02 19.22
C ARG A 61 -21.31 2.09 20.27
N SER A 62 -20.58 3.20 20.29
CA SER A 62 -21.02 4.41 20.98
C SER A 62 -22.36 4.84 20.38
N ALA A 63 -23.38 4.98 21.23
CA ALA A 63 -24.70 5.44 20.80
C ALA A 63 -24.58 6.87 20.27
N GLY A 64 -24.91 7.10 18.99
CA GLY A 64 -24.96 8.45 18.44
C GLY A 64 -24.78 8.60 16.93
N GLN A 65 -24.26 7.59 16.21
CA GLN A 65 -24.01 7.73 14.77
C GLN A 65 -24.95 6.86 13.93
N PRO A 66 -25.98 7.44 13.29
CA PRO A 66 -26.81 6.73 12.34
C PRO A 66 -25.99 6.33 11.11
N GLN A 67 -26.20 5.11 10.62
CA GLN A 67 -25.64 4.67 9.33
C GLN A 67 -26.34 5.46 8.23
N ARG A 68 -25.60 6.20 7.40
CA ARG A 68 -26.17 6.69 6.13
C ARG A 68 -26.46 5.46 5.29
N GLY A 69 -27.75 5.10 5.20
CA GLY A 69 -28.21 3.90 4.51
C GLY A 69 -27.77 3.92 3.05
N GLY A 70 -26.97 2.93 2.66
CA GLY A 70 -26.87 2.55 1.26
C GLY A 70 -28.24 2.01 0.84
N GLN A 71 -28.79 2.57 -0.24
CA GLN A 71 -30.02 2.11 -0.84
C GLN A 71 -29.92 0.61 -1.12
N VAL A 72 -30.76 -0.16 -0.45
CA VAL A 72 -31.04 -1.55 -0.82
C VAL A 72 -31.84 -1.45 -2.11
N THR A 73 -31.24 -1.83 -3.23
CA THR A 73 -32.00 -2.09 -4.46
C THR A 73 -32.88 -3.29 -4.17
N SER A 74 -34.19 -3.03 -4.02
CA SER A 74 -35.23 -4.04 -4.06
C SER A 74 -35.08 -4.85 -5.35
N GLY A 75 -34.95 -6.16 -5.20
CA GLY A 75 -35.13 -7.08 -6.33
C GLY A 75 -36.62 -7.22 -6.58
N ASP A 76 -37.02 -6.88 -7.81
CA ASP A 76 -38.10 -7.52 -8.55
C ASP A 76 -37.45 -8.26 -9.74
#